data_AF-A0A7S1RA93-F1
#
_entry.id   AF-A0A7S1RA93-F1
#
_cell.length_a   1.000
_cell.length_b   1.000
_cell.length_c   1.000
_cell.angle_alpha   90.00
_cell.angle_beta   90.00
_cell.angle_gamma   90.00
#
_symmetry.space_group_name_H-M   'P 1'
#
loop_
_entity.id
_entity.type
_entity.pdbx_description
1 polymer ?
#
loop_
_entity_poly.entity_id
_entity_poly.type
_entity_poly.pdbx_seq_one_letter_code
_entity_poly.pdbx_strand_id
1 'polypeptide(L)'
;PRHMAEACNLPPSIIVKRVVPAELADRHSDDWAYCASGYIAEQNFYRLFAGILHERGVRVPRCYSYWEQGRKQLAKAVEQYASFESSNAEKGVNEELMRCRFAVVMEDLAPPRWEQYLTLSEPHARGALGLLASLHGSTLGDAELLARAQKELRPHGGYWATSFRDQAELAKLDTIWSSLIFQFAPLDEEFFAQPGIVELASRLRKAQAEVDFELGRDVAEDEKHQTHEGLVLLHGDLRAHHLFFATGCE
;
A
#
# COMPACT_ATOMS: atom_id res chain seq x y z
N PRO A 1 20.10 -26.99 22.15
CA PRO A 1 19.21 -26.11 21.39
C PRO A 1 17.79 -26.74 21.24
N ARG A 2 17.02 -26.74 22.34
CA ARG A 2 15.62 -27.18 22.43
C ARG A 2 14.90 -26.35 23.49
N HIS A 3 14.96 -25.04 23.36
CA HIS A 3 14.11 -24.12 24.11
C HIS A 3 13.31 -23.32 23.08
N MET A 4 12.39 -24.00 22.39
CA MET A 4 11.31 -23.32 21.70
C MET A 4 10.21 -23.09 22.72
N ALA A 5 9.95 -21.81 22.95
CA ALA A 5 8.75 -21.20 23.49
C ALA A 5 7.64 -22.16 23.91
N GLU A 6 7.31 -22.13 25.21
CA GLU A 6 5.93 -22.40 25.64
C GLU A 6 5.03 -21.41 24.87
N ALA A 7 4.34 -21.91 23.86
CA ALA A 7 3.35 -21.11 23.13
C ALA A 7 2.31 -20.65 24.15
N CYS A 8 2.25 -19.34 24.41
CA CYS A 8 1.14 -18.75 25.14
C CYS A 8 -0.15 -19.16 24.43
N ASN A 9 -0.91 -20.06 25.04
CA ASN A 9 -2.26 -20.47 24.60
C ASN A 9 -3.26 -19.33 24.83
N LEU A 10 -3.01 -18.18 24.22
CA LEU A 10 -3.97 -17.10 24.16
C LEU A 10 -4.97 -17.37 23.04
N PRO A 11 -6.24 -17.00 23.25
CA PRO A 11 -7.22 -17.10 22.19
C PRO A 11 -6.75 -16.30 20.98
N PRO A 12 -7.02 -16.78 19.75
CA PRO A 12 -6.72 -16.02 18.54
C PRO A 12 -7.39 -14.65 18.62
N SER A 13 -6.59 -13.60 18.47
CA SER A 13 -7.06 -12.22 18.38
C SER A 13 -7.42 -11.87 16.93
N ILE A 14 -8.24 -10.84 16.77
CA ILE A 14 -8.64 -10.29 15.47
C ILE A 14 -8.37 -8.80 15.47
N ILE A 15 -7.94 -8.28 14.32
CA ILE A 15 -7.78 -6.85 14.09
C ILE A 15 -9.05 -6.35 13.41
N VAL A 16 -9.68 -5.32 13.98
CA VAL A 16 -10.82 -4.64 13.36
C VAL A 16 -10.36 -3.27 12.87
N LYS A 17 -10.17 -3.16 11.55
CA LYS A 17 -9.91 -1.86 10.90
C LYS A 17 -11.25 -1.21 10.61
N ARG A 18 -11.63 -0.24 11.42
CA ARG A 18 -12.80 0.60 11.18
C ARG A 18 -12.39 1.76 10.28
N VAL A 19 -13.23 2.09 9.31
CA VAL A 19 -13.02 3.28 8.50
C VAL A 19 -14.29 4.11 8.49
N VAL A 20 -14.18 5.33 9.01
CA VAL A 20 -15.28 6.30 9.03
C VAL A 20 -14.78 7.68 8.56
N PRO A 21 -15.54 8.36 7.70
CA PRO A 21 -15.19 9.71 7.23
C PRO A 21 -15.06 10.72 8.37
N ALA A 22 -15.82 10.55 9.46
CA ALA A 22 -15.77 11.44 10.63
C ALA A 22 -14.43 11.39 11.40
N GLU A 23 -13.62 10.33 11.22
CA GLU A 23 -12.27 10.23 11.77
C GLU A 23 -11.22 10.94 10.89
N LEU A 24 -11.64 11.45 9.74
CA LEU A 24 -10.83 12.21 8.79
C LEU A 24 -11.36 13.65 8.69
N ALA A 25 -11.66 14.26 9.84
CA ALA A 25 -12.09 15.65 9.91
C ALA A 25 -11.15 16.54 9.08
N ASP A 26 -11.72 17.53 8.39
CA ASP A 26 -11.08 18.46 7.45
C ASP A 26 -10.80 17.94 6.02
N ARG A 27 -11.12 16.68 5.70
CA ARG A 27 -10.96 16.15 4.32
C ARG A 27 -12.15 16.45 3.41
N HIS A 28 -11.86 16.83 2.16
CA HIS A 28 -12.87 16.98 1.11
C HIS A 28 -13.41 15.62 0.63
N SER A 29 -14.54 15.61 -0.08
CA SER A 29 -15.09 14.36 -0.64
C SER A 29 -14.14 13.66 -1.60
N ASP A 30 -13.31 14.40 -2.35
CA ASP A 30 -12.22 13.86 -3.18
C ASP A 30 -11.26 13.00 -2.34
N ASP A 31 -10.75 13.55 -1.24
CA ASP A 31 -9.79 12.90 -0.36
C ASP A 31 -10.40 11.65 0.30
N TRP A 32 -11.70 11.70 0.59
CA TRP A 32 -12.41 10.57 1.18
C TRP A 32 -12.71 9.47 0.15
N ALA A 33 -13.14 9.82 -1.07
CA ALA A 33 -13.33 8.86 -2.17
C ALA A 33 -12.00 8.15 -2.50
N TYR A 34 -10.92 8.93 -2.47
CA TYR A 34 -9.56 8.46 -2.60
C TYR A 34 -9.18 7.44 -1.51
N CYS A 35 -9.34 7.79 -0.23
CA CYS A 35 -9.05 6.87 0.87
C CYS A 35 -9.93 5.61 0.83
N ALA A 36 -11.23 5.79 0.57
CA ALA A 36 -12.20 4.70 0.42
C ALA A 36 -11.76 3.69 -0.63
N SER A 37 -11.28 4.17 -1.78
CA SER A 37 -10.72 3.33 -2.84
C SER A 37 -9.54 2.53 -2.31
N GLY A 38 -8.56 3.19 -1.69
CA GLY A 38 -7.39 2.54 -1.10
C GLY A 38 -7.74 1.40 -0.14
N TYR A 39 -8.75 1.58 0.72
CA TYR A 39 -9.21 0.52 1.62
C TYR A 39 -9.90 -0.65 0.90
N ILE A 40 -10.64 -0.39 -0.19
CA ILE A 40 -11.23 -1.45 -1.02
C ILE A 40 -10.13 -2.26 -1.71
N ALA A 41 -9.10 -1.59 -2.25
CA ALA A 41 -7.95 -2.25 -2.88
C ALA A 41 -7.18 -3.12 -1.87
N GLU A 42 -6.87 -2.57 -0.69
CA GLU A 42 -6.20 -3.28 0.41
C GLU A 42 -6.98 -4.53 0.85
N GLN A 43 -8.30 -4.40 1.03
CA GLN A 43 -9.14 -5.55 1.36
C GLN A 43 -9.15 -6.60 0.26
N ASN A 44 -9.28 -6.18 -1.00
CA ASN A 44 -9.21 -7.10 -2.12
C ASN A 44 -7.88 -7.83 -2.16
N PHE A 45 -6.78 -7.13 -1.84
CA PHE A 45 -5.46 -7.72 -1.79
C PHE A 45 -5.43 -8.91 -0.81
N TYR A 46 -5.79 -8.70 0.46
CA TYR A 46 -5.76 -9.77 1.45
C TYR A 46 -6.76 -10.88 1.15
N ARG A 47 -7.96 -10.54 0.67
CA ARG A 47 -8.99 -11.53 0.32
C ARG A 47 -8.55 -12.45 -0.83
N LEU A 48 -7.89 -11.89 -1.84
CA LEU A 48 -7.59 -12.61 -3.08
C LEU A 48 -6.22 -13.29 -3.06
N PHE A 49 -5.23 -12.67 -2.42
CA PHE A 49 -3.83 -13.08 -2.52
C PHE A 49 -3.25 -13.65 -1.23
N ALA A 50 -3.86 -13.45 -0.05
CA ALA A 50 -3.27 -13.96 1.20
C ALA A 50 -3.09 -15.48 1.20
N GLY A 51 -4.05 -16.24 0.67
CA GLY A 51 -3.94 -17.69 0.57
C GLY A 51 -2.78 -18.14 -0.33
N ILE A 52 -2.64 -17.51 -1.51
CA ILE A 52 -1.56 -17.80 -2.46
C ILE A 52 -0.20 -17.44 -1.84
N LEU A 53 -0.12 -16.30 -1.14
CA LEU A 53 1.08 -15.86 -0.44
C LEU A 53 1.45 -16.82 0.70
N HIS A 54 0.48 -17.34 1.46
CA HIS A 54 0.72 -18.34 2.50
C HIS A 54 1.26 -19.64 1.93
N GLU A 55 0.71 -20.11 0.79
CA GLU A 55 1.22 -21.30 0.09
C GLU A 55 2.67 -21.12 -0.38
N ARG A 56 3.09 -19.87 -0.61
CA ARG A 56 4.48 -19.48 -0.97
C ARG A 56 5.36 -19.13 0.22
N GLY A 57 4.88 -19.36 1.45
CA GLY A 57 5.63 -19.08 2.68
C GLY A 57 5.68 -17.61 3.09
N VAL A 58 4.92 -16.73 2.43
CA VAL A 58 4.83 -15.31 2.78
C VAL A 58 3.69 -15.08 3.76
N ARG A 59 4.01 -14.72 5.00
CA ARG A 59 3.01 -14.52 6.05
C ARG A 59 2.40 -13.11 5.99
N VAL A 60 1.17 -13.02 5.52
CA VAL A 60 0.32 -11.82 5.56
C VAL A 60 -0.97 -12.07 6.34
N PRO A 61 -1.69 -11.04 6.84
CA PRO A 61 -2.98 -11.23 7.49
C PRO A 61 -4.01 -11.88 6.57
N ARG A 62 -4.80 -12.84 7.07
CA ARG A 62 -6.06 -13.24 6.42
C ARG A 62 -7.13 -12.18 6.63
N CYS A 63 -7.97 -11.97 5.64
CA CYS A 63 -9.21 -11.22 5.81
C CYS A 63 -10.33 -12.21 6.18
N TYR A 64 -10.81 -12.19 7.43
CA TYR A 64 -11.81 -13.15 7.92
C TYR A 64 -13.22 -12.77 7.54
N SER A 65 -13.55 -11.48 7.66
CA SER A 65 -14.86 -10.99 7.29
C SER A 65 -14.78 -9.53 6.93
N TYR A 66 -15.74 -9.13 6.11
CA TYR A 66 -16.01 -7.75 5.81
C TYR A 66 -17.50 -7.57 5.77
N TRP A 67 -17.96 -6.37 6.12
CA TRP A 67 -19.37 -6.04 5.95
C TRP A 67 -19.63 -5.85 4.46
N GLU A 68 -19.94 -6.95 3.75
CA GLU A 68 -20.12 -6.96 2.29
C GLU A 68 -21.10 -5.88 1.83
N GLN A 69 -22.17 -5.65 2.60
CA GLN A 69 -23.12 -4.58 2.34
C GLN A 69 -22.49 -3.18 2.47
N GLY A 70 -21.73 -2.91 3.53
CA GLY A 70 -21.04 -1.63 3.71
C GLY A 70 -19.96 -1.38 2.65
N ARG A 71 -19.26 -2.44 2.24
CA ARG A 71 -18.30 -2.40 1.14
C ARG A 71 -18.97 -2.11 -0.20
N LYS A 72 -20.08 -2.79 -0.54
CA LYS A 72 -20.84 -2.55 -1.78
C LYS A 72 -21.39 -1.12 -1.82
N GLN A 73 -21.90 -0.63 -0.69
CA GLN A 73 -22.34 0.76 -0.55
C GLN A 73 -21.19 1.74 -0.80
N LEU A 74 -20.02 1.49 -0.20
CA LEU A 74 -18.85 2.33 -0.41
C LEU A 74 -18.37 2.31 -1.87
N ALA A 75 -18.22 1.13 -2.47
CA ALA A 75 -17.80 0.99 -3.86
C ALA A 75 -18.76 1.72 -4.81
N LYS A 76 -20.07 1.56 -4.61
CA LYS A 76 -21.10 2.27 -5.37
C LYS A 76 -21.00 3.78 -5.19
N ALA A 77 -20.82 4.27 -3.95
CA ALA A 77 -20.70 5.69 -3.68
C ALA A 77 -19.43 6.30 -4.33
N VAL A 78 -18.31 5.56 -4.32
CA VAL A 78 -17.06 5.96 -4.99
C VAL A 78 -17.24 6.01 -6.52
N GLU A 79 -17.86 4.98 -7.12
CA GLU A 79 -18.13 4.94 -8.56
C GLU A 79 -19.06 6.10 -9.00
N GLN A 80 -20.12 6.34 -8.24
CA GLN A 80 -21.04 7.45 -8.48
C GLN A 80 -20.31 8.80 -8.37
N TYR A 81 -19.43 8.96 -7.38
CA TYR A 81 -18.62 10.17 -7.22
C TYR A 81 -17.70 10.41 -8.42
N ALA A 82 -16.94 9.40 -8.84
CA ALA A 82 -16.02 9.49 -9.97
C ALA A 82 -16.75 9.83 -11.29
N SER A 83 -17.99 9.34 -11.46
CA SER A 83 -18.81 9.69 -12.63
C SER A 83 -19.32 11.14 -12.60
N PHE A 84 -19.54 11.71 -11.41
CA PHE A 84 -20.11 13.04 -11.22
C PHE A 84 -19.12 14.17 -11.51
N GLU A 85 -17.85 14.01 -11.11
CA GLU A 85 -16.78 14.99 -11.35
C GLU A 85 -16.53 15.28 -12.84
N SER A 86 -16.93 14.38 -13.74
CA SER A 86 -16.85 14.60 -15.18
C SER A 86 -17.83 15.66 -15.70
N SER A 87 -18.81 16.11 -14.88
CA SER A 87 -19.97 16.87 -15.36
C SER A 87 -20.26 18.21 -14.68
N ASN A 88 -19.79 18.50 -13.45
CA ASN A 88 -20.04 19.78 -12.79
C ASN A 88 -18.97 20.15 -11.76
N ALA A 89 -18.31 21.28 -11.97
CA ALA A 89 -17.14 21.76 -11.23
C ALA A 89 -17.48 22.62 -9.98
N GLU A 90 -18.43 22.17 -9.15
CA GLU A 90 -18.52 22.69 -7.78
C GLU A 90 -18.22 21.54 -6.82
N LYS A 91 -17.04 21.60 -6.19
CA LYS A 91 -16.54 20.65 -5.18
C LYS A 91 -17.41 20.73 -3.91
N GLY A 92 -18.61 20.15 -3.97
CA GLY A 92 -19.50 19.98 -2.83
C GLY A 92 -19.19 18.72 -2.04
N VAL A 93 -19.57 18.71 -0.76
CA VAL A 93 -19.50 17.50 0.07
C VAL A 93 -20.54 16.49 -0.40
N ASN A 94 -20.11 15.30 -0.84
CA ASN A 94 -21.02 14.20 -1.14
C ASN A 94 -21.49 13.52 0.14
N GLU A 95 -22.70 13.84 0.60
CA GLU A 95 -23.25 13.32 1.85
C GLU A 95 -23.39 11.78 1.88
N GLU A 96 -23.68 11.14 0.75
CA GLU A 96 -23.83 9.67 0.67
C GLU A 96 -22.49 8.98 0.93
N LEU A 97 -21.43 9.48 0.29
CA LEU A 97 -20.06 9.03 0.52
C LEU A 97 -19.63 9.28 1.98
N MET A 98 -19.97 10.44 2.55
CA MET A 98 -19.68 10.79 3.95
C MET A 98 -20.55 10.05 4.98
N ARG A 99 -21.57 9.30 4.56
CA ARG A 99 -22.35 8.39 5.42
C ARG A 99 -21.85 6.95 5.37
N CYS A 100 -20.98 6.60 4.42
CA CYS A 100 -20.42 5.26 4.34
C CYS A 100 -19.59 4.93 5.59
N ARG A 101 -19.80 3.72 6.12
CA ARG A 101 -19.08 3.18 7.28
C ARG A 101 -18.78 1.72 6.96
N PHE A 102 -17.55 1.29 7.13
CA PHE A 102 -17.22 -0.12 6.97
C PHE A 102 -16.12 -0.53 7.95
N ALA A 103 -16.06 -1.83 8.20
CA ALA A 103 -15.03 -2.44 9.01
C ALA A 103 -14.49 -3.67 8.27
N VAL A 104 -13.19 -3.90 8.43
CA VAL A 104 -12.49 -5.08 7.95
C VAL A 104 -12.00 -5.85 9.16
N VAL A 105 -12.31 -7.14 9.21
CA VAL A 105 -11.81 -8.04 10.24
C VAL A 105 -10.67 -8.84 9.63
N MET A 106 -9.48 -8.66 10.19
CA MET A 106 -8.26 -9.32 9.75
C MET A 106 -7.71 -10.22 10.83
N GLU A 107 -6.95 -11.20 10.41
CA GLU A 107 -6.13 -12.03 11.27
C GLU A 107 -5.13 -11.17 12.01
N ASP A 108 -5.15 -11.29 13.33
CA ASP A 108 -4.01 -10.89 14.13
C ASP A 108 -2.89 -11.92 13.89
N LEU A 109 -1.79 -11.44 13.33
CA LEU A 109 -0.65 -12.30 13.05
C LEU A 109 0.07 -12.74 14.33
N ALA A 110 -0.25 -12.21 15.51
CA ALA A 110 0.36 -12.69 16.74
C ALA A 110 -0.30 -12.30 18.10
N PRO A 111 -0.66 -13.31 18.91
CA PRO A 111 -0.86 -13.17 20.35
C PRO A 111 0.42 -13.47 21.18
N PRO A 112 0.73 -12.77 22.29
CA PRO A 112 0.29 -11.43 22.67
C PRO A 112 1.41 -10.39 22.50
N ARG A 113 1.00 -9.16 22.15
CA ARG A 113 1.80 -7.93 22.16
C ARG A 113 2.69 -7.76 20.95
N TRP A 114 2.05 -7.46 19.84
CA TRP A 114 2.73 -6.78 18.76
C TRP A 114 2.25 -5.33 18.75
N GLU A 115 3.20 -4.41 18.88
CA GLU A 115 2.92 -2.98 18.89
C GLU A 115 3.06 -2.44 17.46
N GLN A 116 2.21 -1.46 17.14
CA GLN A 116 2.40 -0.68 15.93
C GLN A 116 3.37 0.45 16.24
N TYR A 117 4.50 0.48 15.53
CA TYR A 117 5.49 1.52 15.68
C TYR A 117 5.42 2.52 14.52
N LEU A 118 5.25 3.80 14.84
CA LEU A 118 5.38 4.88 13.85
C LEU A 118 6.84 5.01 13.35
N THR A 119 7.79 4.68 14.23
CA THR A 119 9.24 4.66 13.96
C THR A 119 9.78 3.25 14.12
N LEU A 120 10.40 2.71 13.07
CA LEU A 120 10.98 1.38 13.10
C LEU A 120 12.40 1.44 13.67
N SER A 121 12.71 0.58 14.64
CA SER A 121 14.09 0.26 15.01
C SER A 121 14.78 -0.48 13.86
N GLU A 122 16.11 -0.57 13.87
CA GLU A 122 16.85 -1.31 12.84
C GLU A 122 16.36 -2.77 12.67
N PRO A 123 16.15 -3.58 13.74
CA PRO A 123 15.62 -4.93 13.60
C PRO A 123 14.23 -4.96 12.95
N HIS A 124 13.36 -4.01 13.32
CA HIS A 124 12.02 -3.91 12.74
C HIS A 124 12.06 -3.51 11.26
N ALA A 125 12.91 -2.54 10.90
CA ALA A 125 13.13 -2.15 9.51
C ALA A 125 13.66 -3.31 8.67
N ARG A 126 14.62 -4.07 9.20
CA ARG A 126 15.15 -5.28 8.54
C ARG A 126 14.08 -6.34 8.34
N GLY A 127 13.25 -6.60 9.35
CA GLY A 127 12.11 -7.52 9.25
C GLY A 127 11.09 -7.07 8.19
N ALA A 128 10.74 -5.78 8.19
CA ALA A 128 9.85 -5.18 7.20
C ALA A 128 10.37 -5.34 5.77
N LEU A 129 11.65 -5.02 5.56
CA LEU A 129 12.32 -5.18 4.27
C LEU A 129 12.42 -6.64 3.84
N GLY A 130 12.66 -7.56 4.78
CA GLY A 130 12.65 -9.00 4.52
C GLY A 130 11.28 -9.51 4.08
N LEU A 131 10.21 -9.01 4.70
CA LEU A 131 8.84 -9.32 4.29
C LEU A 131 8.53 -8.75 2.89
N LEU A 132 8.92 -7.51 2.59
CA LEU A 132 8.78 -6.93 1.25
C LEU A 132 9.53 -7.74 0.20
N ALA A 133 10.78 -8.09 0.48
CA ALA A 133 11.57 -8.92 -0.42
C ALA A 133 10.92 -10.29 -0.65
N SER A 134 10.36 -10.90 0.39
CA SER A 134 9.63 -12.17 0.29
C SER A 134 8.35 -12.03 -0.53
N LEU A 135 7.57 -10.97 -0.31
CA LEU A 135 6.38 -10.65 -1.09
C LEU A 135 6.73 -10.48 -2.58
N HIS A 136 7.71 -9.63 -2.87
CA HIS A 136 8.14 -9.35 -4.24
C HIS A 136 8.67 -10.61 -4.91
N GLY A 137 9.60 -11.31 -4.26
CA GLY A 137 10.19 -12.55 -4.77
C GLY A 137 9.13 -13.63 -5.01
N SER A 138 8.11 -13.73 -4.16
CA SER A 138 7.05 -14.72 -4.32
C SER A 138 6.09 -14.43 -5.48
N THR A 139 6.07 -13.22 -6.02
CA THR A 139 5.15 -12.80 -7.09
C THR A 139 5.86 -12.36 -8.37
N LEU A 140 7.19 -12.39 -8.37
CA LEU A 140 8.02 -12.01 -9.50
C LEU A 140 7.74 -12.88 -10.73
N GLY A 141 7.33 -12.26 -11.83
CA GLY A 141 7.12 -12.95 -13.10
C GLY A 141 5.86 -13.83 -13.15
N ASP A 142 5.02 -13.82 -12.11
CA ASP A 142 3.82 -14.66 -12.07
C ASP A 142 2.68 -14.03 -12.87
N ALA A 143 2.63 -14.36 -14.16
CA ALA A 143 1.69 -13.80 -15.10
C ALA A 143 0.22 -13.93 -14.68
N GLU A 144 -0.20 -15.10 -14.18
CA GLU A 144 -1.59 -15.33 -13.81
C GLU A 144 -1.98 -14.48 -12.59
N LEU A 145 -1.13 -14.49 -11.56
CA LEU A 145 -1.37 -13.71 -10.34
C LEU A 145 -1.38 -12.22 -10.64
N LEU A 146 -0.45 -11.74 -11.47
CA LEU A 146 -0.30 -10.33 -11.81
C LEU A 146 -1.44 -9.83 -12.70
N ALA A 147 -1.87 -10.61 -13.70
CA ALA A 147 -3.07 -10.30 -14.49
C ALA A 147 -4.32 -10.21 -13.61
N ARG A 148 -4.46 -11.14 -12.64
CA ARG A 148 -5.56 -11.09 -11.67
C ARG A 148 -5.47 -9.86 -10.76
N ALA A 149 -4.29 -9.52 -10.26
CA ALA A 149 -4.08 -8.33 -9.44
C ALA A 149 -4.40 -7.05 -10.21
N GLN A 150 -3.96 -6.96 -11.47
CA GLN A 150 -4.28 -5.85 -12.35
C GLN A 150 -5.79 -5.71 -12.57
N LYS A 151 -6.51 -6.81 -12.79
CA LYS A 151 -7.96 -6.80 -12.96
C LYS A 151 -8.71 -6.39 -11.68
N GLU A 152 -8.31 -6.94 -10.53
CA GLU A 152 -9.10 -6.88 -9.30
C GLU A 152 -8.71 -5.71 -8.36
N LEU A 153 -7.49 -5.19 -8.47
CA LEU A 153 -6.98 -4.10 -7.62
C LEU A 153 -6.97 -2.75 -8.32
N ARG A 154 -6.62 -2.69 -9.62
CA ARG A 154 -6.50 -1.43 -10.38
C ARG A 154 -7.74 -0.54 -10.34
N PRO A 155 -8.99 -1.05 -10.40
CA PRO A 155 -10.18 -0.19 -10.37
C PRO A 155 -10.35 0.60 -9.06
N HIS A 156 -9.66 0.22 -7.99
CA HIS A 156 -9.88 0.73 -6.66
C HIS A 156 -8.66 1.46 -6.08
N GLY A 157 -7.76 1.94 -6.92
CA GLY A 157 -6.58 2.68 -6.47
C GLY A 157 -5.31 1.90 -6.78
N GLY A 158 -4.62 2.36 -7.81
CA GLY A 158 -3.33 1.84 -8.22
C GLY A 158 -2.43 2.98 -8.66
N TYR A 159 -1.73 3.61 -7.72
CA TYR A 159 -0.58 4.49 -8.00
C TYR A 159 0.53 3.78 -8.80
N TRP A 160 0.43 2.46 -8.91
CA TRP A 160 1.40 1.61 -9.58
C TRP A 160 1.19 1.57 -11.09
N ALA A 161 -0.01 1.88 -11.61
CA ALA A 161 -0.17 2.05 -13.04
C ALA A 161 0.56 3.34 -13.46
N THR A 162 1.50 3.22 -14.38
CA THR A 162 2.30 4.34 -14.90
C THR A 162 1.41 5.50 -15.38
N SER A 163 0.22 5.18 -15.91
CA SER A 163 -0.80 6.16 -16.33
C SER A 163 -1.41 7.02 -15.23
N PHE A 164 -1.32 6.60 -13.95
CA PHE A 164 -1.86 7.34 -12.80
C PHE A 164 -0.77 8.02 -11.97
N ARG A 165 0.51 7.88 -12.34
CA ARG A 165 1.60 8.60 -11.68
C ARG A 165 1.49 10.08 -12.03
N ASP A 166 1.48 10.92 -11.02
CA ASP A 166 1.54 12.36 -11.24
C ASP A 166 2.93 12.72 -11.77
N GLN A 167 3.00 12.97 -13.08
CA GLN A 167 4.23 13.44 -13.73
C GLN A 167 4.71 14.76 -13.14
N ALA A 168 3.81 15.55 -12.54
CA ALA A 168 4.18 16.76 -11.82
C ALA A 168 4.89 16.47 -10.49
N GLU A 169 4.66 15.31 -9.85
CA GLU A 169 5.40 14.89 -8.65
C GLU A 169 6.85 14.57 -9.00
N LEU A 170 7.08 13.79 -10.06
CA LEU A 170 8.42 13.47 -10.56
C LEU A 170 9.20 14.74 -10.98
N ALA A 171 8.51 15.69 -11.62
CA ALA A 171 9.12 16.97 -12.00
C ALA A 171 9.55 17.81 -10.79
N LYS A 172 8.89 17.64 -9.63
CA LYS A 172 9.21 18.35 -8.39
C LYS A 172 10.20 17.61 -7.50
N LEU A 173 10.58 16.38 -7.83
CA LEU A 173 11.36 15.51 -6.95
C LEU A 173 12.69 16.15 -6.52
N ASP A 174 13.43 16.76 -7.45
CA ASP A 174 14.69 17.46 -7.14
C ASP A 174 14.47 18.64 -6.17
N THR A 175 13.40 19.41 -6.36
CA THR A 175 13.06 20.56 -5.50
C THR A 175 12.63 20.10 -4.10
N ILE A 176 11.75 19.10 -4.01
CA ILE A 176 11.27 18.54 -2.75
C ILE A 176 12.45 17.95 -1.96
N TRP A 177 13.32 17.20 -2.64
CA TRP A 177 14.48 16.57 -2.00
C TRP A 177 15.51 17.59 -1.54
N SER A 178 15.79 18.62 -2.33
CA SER A 178 16.68 19.72 -1.93
C SER A 178 16.12 20.45 -0.69
N SER A 179 14.81 20.67 -0.65
CA SER A 179 14.14 21.27 0.52
C SER A 179 14.24 20.37 1.75
N LEU A 180 14.13 19.05 1.59
CA LEU A 180 14.30 18.08 2.67
C LEU A 180 15.74 18.13 3.19
N ILE A 181 16.74 18.04 2.31
CA ILE A 181 18.15 18.18 2.72
C ILE A 181 18.36 19.49 3.46
N PHE A 182 17.88 20.61 2.92
CA PHE A 182 18.03 21.91 3.58
C PHE A 182 17.42 21.94 4.99
N GLN A 183 16.23 21.36 5.17
CA GLN A 183 15.52 21.34 6.44
C GLN A 183 16.17 20.42 7.48
N PHE A 184 16.68 19.26 7.05
CA PHE A 184 17.14 18.20 7.95
C PHE A 184 18.67 18.11 8.08
N ALA A 185 19.44 18.75 7.21
CA ALA A 185 20.91 18.77 7.29
C ALA A 185 21.46 19.16 8.67
N PRO A 186 20.91 20.15 9.40
CA PRO A 186 21.41 20.50 10.73
C PRO A 186 21.30 19.38 11.78
N LEU A 187 20.49 18.34 11.52
CA LEU A 187 20.38 17.19 12.42
C LEU A 187 21.50 16.16 12.21
N ASP A 188 22.07 16.10 11.00
CA ASP A 188 23.14 15.18 10.62
C ASP A 188 23.84 15.65 9.33
N GLU A 189 24.72 16.63 9.45
CA GLU A 189 25.37 17.28 8.30
C GLU A 189 26.21 16.29 7.49
N GLU A 190 26.87 15.34 8.15
CA GLU A 190 27.73 14.34 7.50
C GLU A 190 26.88 13.42 6.62
N PHE A 191 25.76 12.89 7.13
CA PHE A 191 24.86 12.05 6.36
C PHE A 191 24.27 12.79 5.16
N PHE A 192 23.74 13.99 5.37
CA PHE A 192 23.08 14.75 4.31
C PHE A 192 24.04 15.34 3.26
N ALA A 193 25.33 15.47 3.59
CA ALA A 193 26.36 15.87 2.63
C ALA A 193 26.87 14.71 1.74
N GLN A 194 26.52 13.46 2.04
CA GLN A 194 26.98 12.31 1.24
C GLN A 194 26.48 12.44 -0.21
N PRO A 195 27.34 12.29 -1.23
CA PRO A 195 26.94 12.41 -2.64
C PRO A 195 25.76 11.51 -3.01
N GLY A 196 25.72 10.29 -2.46
CA GLY A 196 24.62 9.35 -2.69
C GLY A 196 23.26 9.82 -2.18
N ILE A 197 23.26 10.65 -1.11
CA ILE A 197 22.07 11.26 -0.53
C ILE A 197 21.71 12.53 -1.32
N VAL A 198 22.68 13.41 -1.57
CA VAL A 198 22.47 14.65 -2.36
C VAL A 198 21.90 14.34 -3.75
N GLU A 199 22.42 13.32 -4.42
CA GLU A 199 22.03 12.97 -5.79
C GLU A 199 20.81 12.04 -5.88
N LEU A 200 20.21 11.65 -4.76
CA LEU A 200 19.17 10.61 -4.72
C LEU A 200 17.97 10.96 -5.62
N ALA A 201 17.45 12.18 -5.56
CA ALA A 201 16.34 12.61 -6.41
C ALA A 201 16.64 12.51 -7.91
N SER A 202 17.80 13.00 -8.34
CA SER A 202 18.23 12.93 -9.74
C SER A 202 18.39 11.48 -10.21
N ARG A 203 18.95 10.61 -9.36
CA ARG A 203 19.08 9.18 -9.65
C ARG A 203 17.72 8.49 -9.76
N LEU A 204 16.80 8.77 -8.84
CA LEU A 204 15.44 8.24 -8.87
C LEU A 204 14.70 8.70 -10.13
N ARG A 205 14.77 9.98 -10.48
CA ARG A 205 14.14 10.50 -11.70
C ARG A 205 14.69 9.87 -12.98
N LYS A 206 16.01 9.64 -13.06
CA LYS A 206 16.63 8.94 -14.20
C LYS A 206 16.18 7.48 -14.29
N ALA A 207 16.26 6.76 -13.18
CA ALA A 207 15.81 5.38 -13.09
C ALA A 207 14.31 5.26 -13.42
N GLN A 208 13.51 6.25 -13.04
CA GLN A 208 12.09 6.28 -13.31
C GLN A 208 11.77 6.32 -14.81
N ALA A 209 12.55 7.04 -15.63
CA ALA A 209 12.37 7.03 -17.08
C ALA A 209 12.69 5.66 -17.70
N GLU A 210 13.70 4.96 -17.19
CA GLU A 210 14.04 3.59 -17.60
C GLU A 210 12.92 2.63 -17.18
N VAL A 211 12.45 2.74 -15.94
CA VAL A 211 11.32 1.95 -15.42
C VAL A 211 10.05 2.21 -16.23
N ASP A 212 9.72 3.46 -16.55
CA ASP A 212 8.54 3.80 -17.36
C ASP A 212 8.67 3.32 -18.81
N PHE A 213 9.89 3.30 -19.36
CA PHE A 213 10.12 2.75 -20.69
C PHE A 213 9.92 1.23 -20.71
N GLU A 214 10.47 0.52 -19.73
CA GLU A 214 10.28 -0.93 -19.59
C GLU A 214 8.81 -1.28 -19.30
N LEU A 215 8.19 -0.62 -18.31
CA LEU A 215 6.77 -0.81 -17.98
C LEU A 215 5.82 -0.32 -19.09
N GLY A 216 6.23 0.68 -19.86
CA GLY A 216 5.44 1.28 -20.94
C GLY A 216 5.42 0.45 -22.21
N ARG A 217 6.52 -0.29 -22.49
CA ARG A 217 6.55 -1.33 -23.54
C ARG A 217 5.51 -2.40 -23.29
N ASP A 218 5.33 -2.83 -22.04
CA ASP A 218 4.29 -3.80 -21.67
C ASP A 218 2.86 -3.24 -21.80
N VAL A 219 2.64 -1.92 -21.71
CA VAL A 219 1.28 -1.35 -21.70
C VAL A 219 0.81 -0.89 -23.08
N ALA A 220 1.71 -0.39 -23.93
CA ALA A 220 1.35 0.21 -25.22
C ALA A 220 1.35 -0.77 -26.39
N GLU A 221 2.09 -1.89 -26.30
CA GLU A 221 2.20 -2.87 -27.37
C GLU A 221 1.52 -4.19 -26.96
N ASP A 222 0.25 -4.29 -27.35
CA ASP A 222 -0.55 -5.52 -27.43
C ASP A 222 -1.13 -6.04 -26.09
N GLU A 223 -2.46 -5.93 -25.93
CA GLU A 223 -3.22 -6.66 -24.89
C GLU A 223 -2.97 -8.18 -24.94
N LYS A 224 -2.40 -8.70 -26.05
CA LYS A 224 -2.00 -10.10 -26.22
C LYS A 224 -0.55 -10.42 -25.80
N HIS A 225 0.30 -9.43 -25.56
CA HIS A 225 1.72 -9.64 -25.26
C HIS A 225 2.20 -8.88 -24.02
N GLN A 226 1.31 -8.51 -23.08
CA GLN A 226 1.73 -8.06 -21.76
C GLN A 226 2.63 -9.12 -21.12
N THR A 227 3.94 -8.88 -21.12
CA THR A 227 4.88 -9.77 -20.47
C THR A 227 4.91 -9.38 -19.01
N HIS A 228 4.40 -10.25 -18.15
CA HIS A 228 4.52 -10.03 -16.71
C HIS A 228 5.93 -10.31 -16.18
N GLU A 229 6.91 -10.48 -17.07
CA GLU A 229 8.30 -10.78 -16.75
C GLU A 229 8.92 -9.58 -16.00
N GLY A 230 9.59 -9.84 -14.89
CA GLY A 230 10.16 -8.78 -14.06
C GLY A 230 9.16 -7.97 -13.22
N LEU A 231 7.85 -8.15 -13.43
CA LEU A 231 6.82 -7.49 -12.64
C LEU A 231 6.60 -8.22 -11.31
N VAL A 232 6.21 -7.48 -10.27
CA VAL A 232 5.92 -7.98 -8.93
C VAL A 232 4.63 -7.35 -8.39
N LEU A 233 3.97 -8.04 -7.46
CA LEU A 233 2.88 -7.47 -6.71
C LEU A 233 3.44 -6.63 -5.54
N LEU A 234 3.12 -5.33 -5.53
CA LEU A 234 3.53 -4.41 -4.46
C LEU A 234 2.32 -4.09 -3.56
N HIS A 235 2.51 -4.18 -2.24
CA HIS A 235 1.54 -3.65 -1.28
C HIS A 235 1.95 -2.22 -0.89
N GLY A 236 1.19 -1.23 -1.36
CA GLY A 236 1.63 0.16 -1.46
C GLY A 236 1.87 0.90 -0.14
N ASP A 237 1.31 0.41 0.95
CA ASP A 237 1.49 0.99 2.27
C ASP A 237 1.75 -0.09 3.32
N LEU A 238 2.88 -0.77 3.17
CA LEU A 238 3.27 -1.78 4.16
C LEU A 238 3.56 -1.12 5.53
N ARG A 239 4.10 0.11 5.54
CA ARG A 239 4.56 0.78 6.77
C ARG A 239 3.42 1.36 7.61
N ALA A 240 2.44 2.06 7.04
CA ALA A 240 1.57 2.89 7.86
C ALA A 240 0.50 2.11 8.61
N HIS A 241 0.17 0.86 8.23
CA HIS A 241 -1.00 0.18 8.80
C HIS A 241 -0.89 -1.33 9.07
N HIS A 242 0.20 -2.01 8.70
CA HIS A 242 0.20 -3.49 8.64
C HIS A 242 1.36 -4.22 9.30
N LEU A 243 2.39 -3.47 9.71
CA LEU A 243 3.55 -4.06 10.37
C LEU A 243 3.40 -3.93 11.87
N PHE A 244 3.04 -5.06 12.45
CA PHE A 244 3.15 -5.30 13.86
C PHE A 244 4.52 -5.97 14.09
N PHE A 245 5.17 -5.75 15.23
CA PHE A 245 6.41 -6.45 15.59
C PHE A 245 6.30 -7.09 16.97
N ALA A 246 6.86 -8.30 17.15
CA ALA A 246 6.86 -8.99 18.44
C ALA A 246 7.55 -8.15 19.49
N THR A 247 6.87 -7.92 20.61
CA THR A 247 7.53 -7.41 21.80
C THR A 247 7.97 -8.60 22.67
N GLY A 248 9.25 -8.61 23.10
CA GLY A 248 9.73 -9.55 24.11
C GLY A 248 10.44 -10.82 23.62
N CYS A 249 10.99 -10.85 22.41
CA CYS A 249 12.02 -11.84 22.06
C CYS A 249 13.40 -11.16 22.08
N GLU A 250 13.97 -10.98 23.27
CA GLU A 250 15.42 -10.89 23.44
C GLU A 250 16.04 -12.29 23.48
#